data_AF-A0A7R9LFJ7-F1
#
_entry.id   AF-A0A7R9LFJ7-F1
#
_cell.length_a   1.000
_cell.length_b   1.000
_cell.length_c   1.000
_cell.angle_alpha   90.00
_cell.angle_beta   90.00
_cell.angle_gamma   90.00
#
_symmetry.space_group_name_H-M   'P 1'
#
loop_
_entity.id
_entity.type
_entity.pdbx_description
1 polymer ?
#
loop_
_entity_poly.entity_id
_entity_poly.type
_entity_poly.pdbx_seq_one_letter_code
_entity_poly.pdbx_strand_id
1 'polypeptide(L)'
;MNFYIISNKYNTYLKYTLIYLIAVHIHIIRAQEEEIIADITSSSQSSSSDVICSQASNCSKCISHPQCAWCMSVVKTLPGISRCDSSDSLLANGCPDADIVNPASSVEIVKVLDYPIDLYYLMDLTYSMKEHKEKLVELADSLAVHMNNITKSFRLGFGSFIDKVVMPYASMVSAKLANPCTDQQACAPPYGFRNHLPLSHNISRFAVEVGSTPLSGNLDNAEG
;
A
#
# COMPACT_ATOMS: atom_id res chain seq x y z
N MET A 1 44.13 -17.30 29.61
CA MET A 1 44.14 -17.22 28.13
C MET A 1 43.31 -18.36 27.51
N ASN A 2 42.05 -18.58 27.95
CA ASN A 2 41.21 -19.69 27.45
C ASN A 2 39.69 -19.37 27.37
N PHE A 3 39.25 -18.14 27.67
CA PHE A 3 37.83 -17.75 27.54
C PHE A 3 37.49 -17.13 26.16
N TYR A 4 38.46 -16.49 25.50
CA TYR A 4 38.25 -15.81 24.22
C TYR A 4 38.04 -16.78 23.04
N ILE A 5 38.62 -17.98 23.11
CA ILE A 5 38.50 -19.00 22.05
C ILE A 5 37.11 -19.67 22.07
N ILE A 6 36.48 -19.78 23.25
CA ILE A 6 35.16 -20.42 23.43
C ILE A 6 34.04 -19.51 22.89
N SER A 7 34.10 -18.20 23.16
CA SER A 7 33.13 -17.22 22.64
C SER A 7 33.15 -17.12 21.11
N ASN A 8 34.35 -17.17 20.51
CA ASN A 8 34.51 -17.07 19.06
C ASN A 8 34.04 -18.34 18.32
N LYS A 9 34.25 -19.54 18.91
CA LYS A 9 33.64 -20.78 18.41
C LYS A 9 32.12 -20.74 18.51
N TYR A 10 31.54 -20.33 19.65
CA TYR A 10 30.08 -20.27 19.84
C TYR A 10 29.39 -19.34 18.83
N ASN A 11 29.98 -18.17 18.56
CA ASN A 11 29.49 -17.21 17.56
C ASN A 11 29.60 -17.77 16.12
N THR A 12 30.68 -18.50 15.83
CA THR A 12 30.85 -19.18 14.54
C THR A 12 29.81 -20.28 14.34
N TYR A 13 29.57 -21.14 15.34
CA TYR A 13 28.52 -22.17 15.27
C TYR A 13 27.12 -21.56 15.10
N LEU A 14 26.79 -20.49 15.83
CA LEU A 14 25.49 -19.82 15.74
C LEU A 14 25.25 -19.23 14.33
N LYS A 15 26.28 -18.67 13.69
CA LYS A 15 26.21 -18.19 12.30
C LYS A 15 25.96 -19.32 11.30
N TYR A 16 26.66 -20.45 11.43
CA TYR A 16 26.45 -21.59 10.55
C TYR A 16 25.05 -22.22 10.72
N THR A 17 24.54 -22.30 11.95
CA THR A 17 23.18 -22.79 12.21
C THR A 17 22.12 -21.84 11.61
N LEU A 18 22.31 -20.52 11.73
CA LEU A 18 21.39 -19.54 11.16
C LEU A 18 21.39 -19.58 9.62
N ILE A 19 22.55 -19.68 8.98
CA ILE A 19 22.67 -19.82 7.52
C ILE A 19 21.99 -21.12 7.04
N TYR A 20 22.19 -22.22 7.75
CA TYR A 20 21.55 -23.50 7.42
C TYR A 20 20.02 -23.42 7.56
N LEU A 21 19.51 -22.80 8.62
CA LEU A 21 18.06 -22.59 8.81
C LEU A 21 17.45 -21.72 7.71
N ILE A 22 18.12 -20.62 7.32
CA ILE A 22 17.69 -19.76 6.22
C ILE A 22 17.69 -20.52 4.89
N ALA A 23 18.74 -21.31 4.61
CA ALA A 23 18.83 -22.11 3.39
C ALA A 23 17.72 -23.16 3.30
N VAL A 24 17.41 -23.84 4.41
CA VAL A 24 16.29 -24.80 4.49
C VAL A 24 14.95 -24.09 4.28
N HIS A 25 14.74 -22.92 4.88
CA HIS A 25 13.50 -22.15 4.70
C HIS A 25 13.31 -21.70 3.25
N ILE A 26 14.38 -21.19 2.60
CA ILE A 26 14.35 -20.80 1.19
C ILE A 26 14.08 -22.02 0.28
N HIS A 27 14.63 -23.19 0.61
CA HIS A 27 14.40 -24.40 -0.18
C HIS A 27 12.97 -24.95 -0.03
N ILE A 28 12.37 -24.80 1.16
CA ILE A 28 10.96 -25.14 1.41
C ILE A 28 10.03 -24.16 0.69
N ILE A 29 10.32 -22.86 0.72
CA ILE A 29 9.53 -21.85 -0.02
C ILE A 29 9.58 -22.11 -1.53
N ARG A 30 10.76 -22.45 -2.08
CA ARG A 30 10.89 -22.84 -3.51
C ARG A 30 10.13 -24.12 -3.86
N ALA A 31 10.02 -25.08 -2.93
CA ALA A 31 9.26 -26.30 -3.15
C ALA A 31 7.74 -26.06 -3.19
N GLN A 32 7.22 -25.02 -2.51
CA GLN A 32 5.80 -24.66 -2.60
C GLN A 32 5.41 -23.93 -3.89
N GLU A 33 6.36 -23.27 -4.58
CA GLU A 33 6.06 -22.55 -5.83
C GLU A 33 5.88 -23.50 -7.03
N GLU A 34 6.53 -24.66 -7.06
CA GLU A 34 6.41 -25.61 -8.18
C GLU A 34 5.07 -26.36 -8.21
N GLU A 35 4.42 -26.61 -7.07
CA GLU A 35 3.06 -27.20 -7.03
C GLU A 35 1.98 -26.21 -7.51
N ILE A 36 2.15 -24.91 -7.23
CA ILE A 36 1.20 -23.87 -7.65
C ILE A 36 1.23 -23.64 -9.17
N ILE A 37 2.40 -23.75 -9.80
CA ILE A 37 2.53 -23.58 -11.26
C ILE A 37 1.95 -24.78 -12.04
N ALA A 38 2.05 -25.99 -11.50
CA ALA A 38 1.48 -27.20 -12.13
C ALA A 38 -0.06 -27.15 -12.23
N ASP A 39 -0.73 -26.59 -11.21
CA ASP A 39 -2.19 -26.42 -11.21
C ASP A 39 -2.66 -25.38 -12.25
N ILE A 40 -1.90 -24.31 -12.46
CA ILE A 40 -2.24 -23.26 -13.46
C ILE A 40 -2.17 -23.83 -14.89
N THR A 41 -1.21 -24.72 -15.18
CA THR A 41 -1.07 -25.35 -16.51
C THR A 41 -2.14 -26.38 -16.86
N SER A 42 -2.91 -26.87 -15.89
CA SER A 42 -3.95 -27.89 -16.12
C SER A 42 -5.28 -27.34 -16.66
N SER A 43 -5.42 -26.01 -16.74
CA SER A 43 -6.67 -25.34 -17.15
C SER A 43 -6.76 -25.00 -18.65
N SER A 44 -5.86 -25.51 -19.50
CA SER A 44 -5.98 -25.38 -20.95
C SER A 44 -6.76 -26.53 -21.58
N GLN A 45 -8.06 -26.60 -21.28
CA GLN A 45 -8.98 -27.32 -22.14
C GLN A 45 -9.21 -26.51 -23.43
N SER A 46 -8.59 -26.98 -24.50
CA SER A 46 -9.00 -26.70 -25.88
C SER A 46 -10.52 -26.89 -26.03
N SER A 47 -11.26 -25.85 -26.42
CA SER A 47 -12.64 -25.87 -26.97
C SER A 47 -13.53 -24.67 -26.59
N SER A 48 -12.99 -23.47 -26.36
CA SER A 48 -13.83 -22.25 -26.27
C SER A 48 -13.31 -21.00 -26.98
N SER A 49 -12.02 -20.97 -27.36
CA SER A 49 -11.40 -19.86 -28.11
C SER A 49 -11.71 -19.87 -29.61
N ASP A 50 -11.93 -21.04 -30.23
CA ASP A 50 -12.12 -21.17 -31.68
C ASP A 50 -13.51 -20.70 -32.18
N VAL A 51 -14.52 -20.72 -31.29
CA VAL A 51 -15.91 -20.35 -31.63
C VAL A 51 -16.12 -18.82 -31.55
N ILE A 52 -15.28 -18.11 -30.80
CA ILE A 52 -15.44 -16.67 -30.53
C ILE A 52 -14.98 -15.81 -31.72
N CYS A 53 -13.93 -16.22 -32.43
CA CYS A 53 -13.37 -15.45 -33.54
C CYS A 53 -14.08 -15.72 -34.89
N SER A 54 -14.52 -16.96 -35.12
CA SER A 54 -15.00 -17.44 -36.43
C SER A 54 -16.35 -16.86 -36.90
N GLN A 55 -17.03 -16.06 -36.09
CA GLN A 55 -18.33 -15.45 -36.42
C GLN A 55 -18.22 -13.99 -36.94
N ALA A 56 -17.02 -13.40 -36.93
CA ALA A 56 -16.84 -12.02 -37.35
C ALA A 56 -16.77 -11.87 -38.87
N SER A 57 -17.72 -11.11 -39.45
CA SER A 57 -17.76 -10.83 -40.90
C SER A 57 -16.86 -9.65 -41.34
N ASN A 58 -16.23 -8.95 -40.40
CA ASN A 58 -15.35 -7.82 -40.67
C ASN A 58 -14.24 -7.68 -39.63
N CYS A 59 -13.17 -6.97 -40.01
CA CYS A 59 -11.98 -6.77 -39.19
C CYS A 59 -12.30 -6.13 -37.82
N SER A 60 -13.12 -5.07 -37.79
CA SER A 60 -13.45 -4.36 -36.53
C SER A 60 -14.16 -5.24 -35.50
N LYS A 61 -15.04 -6.16 -35.94
CA LYS A 61 -15.71 -7.14 -35.05
C LYS A 61 -14.79 -8.27 -34.63
N CYS A 62 -13.76 -8.55 -35.43
CA CYS A 62 -12.77 -9.57 -35.12
C CYS A 62 -11.82 -9.09 -34.01
N ILE A 63 -11.19 -7.94 -34.23
CA ILE A 63 -10.16 -7.38 -33.34
C ILE A 63 -10.74 -6.76 -32.05
N SER A 64 -12.07 -6.77 -31.88
CA SER A 64 -12.70 -6.40 -30.61
C SER A 64 -12.45 -7.43 -29.50
N HIS A 65 -12.04 -8.64 -29.88
CA HIS A 65 -11.65 -9.70 -28.95
C HIS A 65 -10.12 -9.84 -28.95
N PRO A 66 -9.46 -9.75 -27.79
CA PRO A 66 -8.00 -9.71 -27.71
C PRO A 66 -7.31 -11.01 -28.14
N GLN A 67 -8.04 -12.13 -28.15
CA GLN A 67 -7.54 -13.43 -28.63
C GLN A 67 -7.69 -13.66 -30.16
N CYS A 68 -8.29 -12.72 -30.89
CA CYS A 68 -8.56 -12.86 -32.32
C CYS A 68 -7.66 -11.95 -33.16
N ALA A 69 -7.28 -12.44 -34.33
CA ALA A 69 -6.53 -11.73 -35.35
C ALA A 69 -7.29 -11.80 -36.70
N TRP A 70 -7.01 -10.87 -37.59
CA TRP A 70 -7.69 -10.77 -38.90
C TRP A 70 -6.72 -10.92 -40.06
N CYS A 71 -7.01 -11.81 -41.01
CA CYS A 71 -6.26 -11.95 -42.25
C CYS A 71 -6.80 -10.99 -43.34
N MET A 72 -5.98 -10.02 -43.74
CA MET A 72 -6.32 -9.02 -44.75
C MET A 72 -6.41 -9.64 -46.15
N SER A 73 -5.54 -10.60 -46.47
CA SER A 73 -5.53 -11.28 -47.75
C SER A 73 -6.70 -12.26 -47.91
N VAL A 74 -7.29 -12.30 -49.11
CA VAL A 74 -8.18 -13.41 -49.50
C VAL A 74 -7.28 -14.63 -49.60
N VAL A 75 -7.36 -15.56 -48.64
CA VAL A 75 -6.65 -16.84 -48.72
C VAL A 75 -7.14 -17.53 -50.01
N LYS A 76 -6.29 -17.58 -51.04
CA LYS A 76 -6.65 -18.12 -52.38
C LYS A 76 -6.86 -19.64 -52.38
N THR A 77 -6.77 -20.29 -51.22
CA THR A 77 -6.87 -21.72 -51.05
C THR A 77 -8.00 -22.02 -50.07
N LEU A 78 -9.13 -22.47 -50.63
CA LEU A 78 -10.28 -23.13 -49.99
C LEU A 78 -11.46 -22.22 -49.60
N PRO A 79 -12.67 -22.46 -50.18
CA PRO A 79 -13.90 -21.85 -49.71
C PRO A 79 -14.25 -22.38 -48.31
N GLY A 80 -14.45 -21.49 -47.34
CA GLY A 80 -14.92 -21.83 -45.99
C GLY A 80 -13.99 -21.40 -44.85
N ILE A 81 -12.78 -20.89 -45.12
CA ILE A 81 -11.87 -20.39 -44.09
C ILE A 81 -12.28 -18.98 -43.65
N SER A 82 -12.51 -18.79 -42.35
CA SER A 82 -12.80 -17.50 -41.74
C SER A 82 -11.57 -16.60 -41.79
N ARG A 83 -11.77 -15.31 -42.10
CA ARG A 83 -10.71 -14.29 -42.01
C ARG A 83 -10.39 -13.87 -40.59
N CYS A 84 -11.24 -14.24 -39.63
CA CYS A 84 -11.06 -13.98 -38.22
C CYS A 84 -10.82 -15.28 -37.48
N ASP A 85 -9.64 -15.41 -36.87
CA ASP A 85 -9.25 -16.55 -36.03
C ASP A 85 -8.05 -16.15 -35.14
N SER A 86 -7.55 -17.04 -34.30
CA SER A 86 -6.26 -16.86 -33.62
C SER A 86 -5.11 -16.65 -34.61
N SER A 87 -4.09 -15.90 -34.21
CA SER A 87 -2.91 -15.63 -35.05
C SER A 87 -2.24 -16.92 -35.55
N ASP A 88 -2.15 -17.93 -34.68
CA ASP A 88 -1.54 -19.23 -35.00
C ASP A 88 -2.37 -20.02 -36.02
N SER A 89 -3.70 -20.01 -35.89
CA SER A 89 -4.60 -20.66 -36.85
C SER A 89 -4.52 -19.99 -38.22
N LEU A 90 -4.43 -18.67 -38.29
CA LEU A 90 -4.32 -17.94 -39.56
C LEU A 90 -3.01 -18.26 -40.28
N LEU A 91 -1.90 -18.37 -39.55
CA LEU A 91 -0.61 -18.81 -40.11
C LEU A 91 -0.69 -20.24 -40.63
N ALA A 92 -1.29 -21.16 -39.86
CA ALA A 92 -1.47 -22.56 -40.26
C ALA A 92 -2.36 -22.71 -41.51
N ASN A 93 -3.34 -21.83 -41.67
CA ASN A 93 -4.23 -21.76 -42.84
C ASN A 93 -3.63 -20.98 -44.02
N GLY A 94 -2.35 -20.56 -43.93
CA GLY A 94 -1.62 -19.96 -45.04
C GLY A 94 -1.81 -18.46 -45.21
N CYS A 95 -2.30 -17.74 -44.19
CA CYS A 95 -2.26 -16.29 -44.18
C CYS A 95 -0.80 -15.83 -44.01
N PRO A 96 -0.26 -14.98 -44.91
CA PRO A 96 1.06 -14.39 -44.71
C PRO A 96 1.12 -13.58 -43.42
N ASP A 97 2.20 -13.69 -42.65
CA ASP A 97 2.39 -12.96 -41.39
C ASP A 97 2.22 -11.43 -41.57
N ALA A 98 2.67 -10.91 -42.71
CA ALA A 98 2.52 -9.50 -43.09
C ALA A 98 1.06 -9.04 -43.30
N ASP A 99 0.13 -9.99 -43.51
CA ASP A 99 -1.29 -9.72 -43.74
C ASP A 99 -2.15 -10.01 -42.50
N ILE A 100 -1.55 -10.45 -41.39
CA ILE A 100 -2.23 -10.69 -40.12
C ILE A 100 -2.28 -9.39 -39.31
N VAL A 101 -3.50 -8.92 -39.07
CA VAL A 101 -3.77 -7.76 -38.22
C VAL A 101 -4.12 -8.26 -36.83
N ASN A 102 -3.19 -8.10 -35.89
CA ASN A 102 -3.38 -8.33 -34.47
C ASN A 102 -2.89 -7.11 -33.69
N PRO A 103 -3.78 -6.14 -33.39
CA PRO A 103 -3.37 -4.91 -32.73
C PRO A 103 -2.97 -5.22 -31.28
N ALA A 104 -1.66 -5.15 -31.00
CA ALA A 104 -1.17 -5.24 -29.64
C ALA A 104 -1.67 -4.04 -28.82
N SER A 105 -2.34 -4.31 -27.70
CA SER A 105 -2.66 -3.27 -26.72
C SER A 105 -1.40 -2.90 -25.95
N SER A 106 -1.01 -1.62 -25.99
CA SER A 106 0.07 -1.08 -25.15
C SER A 106 -0.51 -0.26 -24.01
N VAL A 107 -0.03 -0.49 -22.79
CA VAL A 107 -0.35 0.33 -21.62
C VAL A 107 0.90 1.10 -21.22
N GLU A 108 0.81 2.43 -21.20
CA GLU A 108 1.85 3.29 -20.63
C GLU A 108 1.39 3.79 -19.25
N ILE A 109 2.11 3.41 -18.20
CA ILE A 109 1.82 3.88 -16.84
C ILE A 109 2.70 5.10 -16.57
N VAL A 110 2.10 6.30 -16.58
CA VAL A 110 2.80 7.54 -16.24
C VAL A 110 2.68 7.79 -14.74
N LYS A 111 3.82 7.82 -14.03
CA LYS A 111 3.89 8.32 -12.65
C LYS A 111 4.24 9.80 -12.67
N VAL A 112 3.43 10.62 -12.01
CA VAL A 112 3.71 12.05 -11.85
C VAL A 112 4.78 12.22 -10.75
N LEU A 113 5.86 12.92 -11.07
CA LEU A 113 7.02 13.10 -10.19
C LEU A 113 6.79 14.03 -8.99
N ASP A 114 5.80 14.93 -9.06
CA ASP A 114 5.54 15.96 -8.05
C ASP A 114 4.04 16.05 -7.79
N TYR A 115 3.60 15.56 -6.63
CA TYR A 115 2.19 15.53 -6.22
C TYR A 115 2.03 16.27 -4.89
N PRO A 116 1.02 17.14 -4.72
CA PRO A 116 0.81 17.85 -3.47
C PRO A 116 0.45 16.87 -2.35
N ILE A 117 1.00 17.10 -1.15
CA ILE A 117 0.75 16.26 0.02
C ILE A 117 0.12 17.09 1.13
N ASP A 118 -0.99 16.59 1.65
CA ASP A 118 -1.63 17.09 2.86
C ASP A 118 -1.48 16.06 3.96
N LEU A 119 -0.82 16.43 5.05
CA LEU A 119 -0.70 15.60 6.23
C LEU A 119 -1.48 16.27 7.36
N TYR A 120 -2.48 15.58 7.89
CA TYR A 120 -3.20 16.02 9.09
C TYR A 120 -2.84 15.09 10.24
N TYR A 121 -2.04 15.58 11.19
CA TYR A 121 -1.60 14.79 12.32
C TYR A 121 -2.68 14.79 13.40
N LEU A 122 -3.30 13.63 13.62
CA LEU A 122 -4.31 13.43 14.65
C LEU A 122 -3.67 12.69 15.83
N MET A 123 -3.60 13.34 16.99
CA MET A 123 -2.87 12.83 18.16
C MET A 123 -3.77 12.56 19.35
N ASP A 124 -3.57 11.41 19.99
CA ASP A 124 -4.05 11.16 21.34
C ASP A 124 -3.28 12.05 22.33
N LEU A 125 -4.00 12.87 23.11
CA LEU A 125 -3.43 13.76 24.12
C LEU A 125 -3.77 13.35 25.56
N THR A 126 -4.07 12.07 25.80
CA THR A 126 -4.07 11.50 27.14
C THR A 126 -2.71 11.66 27.81
N TYR A 127 -2.71 11.61 29.15
CA TYR A 127 -1.50 11.85 29.94
C TYR A 127 -0.37 10.84 29.63
N SER A 128 -0.70 9.62 29.22
CA SER A 128 0.26 8.59 28.78
C SER A 128 1.07 9.04 27.54
N MET A 129 0.51 9.93 26.72
CA MET A 129 1.14 10.42 25.48
C MET A 129 2.10 11.59 25.69
N LYS A 130 2.38 11.98 26.94
CA LYS A 130 3.29 13.09 27.28
C LYS A 130 4.65 13.00 26.59
N GLU A 131 5.34 11.86 26.74
CA GLU A 131 6.69 11.68 26.16
C GLU A 131 6.65 11.71 24.63
N HIS A 132 5.60 11.12 24.03
CA HIS A 132 5.41 11.13 22.58
C HIS A 132 5.17 12.54 22.04
N LYS A 133 4.41 13.36 22.77
CA LYS A 133 4.18 14.77 22.43
C LYS A 133 5.50 15.56 22.44
N GLU A 134 6.33 15.37 23.46
CA GLU A 134 7.63 16.06 23.58
C GLU A 134 8.55 15.68 22.40
N LYS A 135 8.63 14.40 22.05
CA LYS A 135 9.40 13.94 20.86
C LYS A 135 8.82 14.46 19.55
N LEU A 136 7.50 14.55 19.43
CA LEU A 136 6.87 15.08 18.22
C LEU A 136 7.26 16.55 17.98
N VAL A 137 7.31 17.36 19.05
CA VAL A 137 7.77 18.75 18.96
C VAL A 137 9.23 18.83 18.54
N GLU A 138 10.10 17.97 19.08
CA GLU A 138 11.52 17.91 18.70
C GLU A 138 11.73 17.56 17.23
N LEU A 139 10.93 16.63 16.69
CA LEU A 139 11.08 16.14 15.31
C LEU A 139 10.30 16.95 14.27
N ALA A 140 9.40 17.84 14.69
CA ALA A 140 8.50 18.59 13.81
C ALA A 140 9.25 19.39 12.73
N ASP A 141 10.33 20.07 13.09
CA ASP A 141 11.13 20.87 12.14
C ASP A 141 11.87 19.99 11.14
N SER A 142 12.35 18.82 11.58
CA SER A 142 13.01 17.86 10.69
C SER A 142 12.01 17.29 9.67
N LEU A 143 10.80 16.93 10.11
CA LEU A 143 9.73 16.49 9.22
C LEU A 143 9.42 17.55 8.16
N ALA A 144 9.32 18.81 8.56
CA ALA A 144 9.06 19.93 7.65
C ALA A 144 10.09 20.03 6.52
N VAL A 145 11.38 19.93 6.88
CA VAL A 145 12.50 20.01 5.93
C VAL A 145 12.48 18.83 4.96
N HIS A 146 12.27 17.61 5.47
CA HIS A 146 12.25 16.41 4.62
C HIS A 146 11.06 16.41 3.66
N MET A 147 9.87 16.83 4.11
CA MET A 147 8.67 16.88 3.27
C MET A 147 8.78 17.94 2.17
N ASN A 148 9.40 19.09 2.45
CA ASN A 148 9.67 20.13 1.44
C ASN A 148 10.69 19.67 0.38
N ASN A 149 11.50 18.66 0.65
CA ASN A 149 12.42 18.08 -0.35
C ASN A 149 11.75 17.00 -1.23
N ILE A 150 10.58 16.49 -0.82
CA ILE A 150 9.85 15.44 -1.54
C ILE A 150 8.81 16.05 -2.47
N THR A 151 8.03 17.03 -2.00
CA THR A 151 6.97 17.69 -2.78
C THR A 151 7.10 19.19 -2.66
N LYS A 152 6.82 19.91 -3.75
CA LYS A 152 6.81 21.39 -3.73
C LYS A 152 5.61 21.96 -2.98
N SER A 153 4.56 21.17 -2.79
CA SER A 153 3.32 21.60 -2.17
C SER A 153 2.97 20.68 -0.99
N PHE A 154 3.48 21.05 0.19
CA PHE A 154 3.17 20.38 1.43
C PHE A 154 2.29 21.25 2.33
N ARG A 155 1.23 20.67 2.91
CA ARG A 155 0.42 21.27 3.97
C ARG A 155 0.40 20.36 5.19
N LEU A 156 0.56 20.95 6.36
CA LEU A 156 0.52 20.24 7.64
C LEU A 156 -0.59 20.83 8.52
N GLY A 157 -1.36 19.93 9.15
CA GLY A 157 -2.39 20.27 10.12
C GLY A 157 -2.25 19.42 11.39
N PHE A 158 -2.91 19.86 12.46
CA PHE A 158 -2.86 19.21 13.77
C PHE A 158 -4.25 19.19 14.41
N GLY A 159 -4.65 18.01 14.87
CA GLY A 159 -5.81 17.83 15.72
C GLY A 159 -5.50 16.86 16.84
N SER A 160 -6.35 16.85 17.85
CA SER A 160 -6.25 15.87 18.93
C SER A 160 -7.60 15.34 19.34
N PHE A 161 -7.55 14.18 19.99
CA PHE A 161 -8.70 13.51 20.57
C PHE A 161 -8.30 12.92 21.93
N ILE A 162 -9.30 12.75 22.80
CA ILE A 162 -9.17 12.02 24.07
C ILE A 162 -10.21 10.89 23.99
N ASP A 163 -11.43 11.14 24.49
CA ASP A 163 -12.58 10.26 24.33
C ASP A 163 -13.89 11.05 24.57
N LYS A 164 -15.03 10.38 24.51
CA LYS A 164 -16.36 10.95 24.73
C LYS A 164 -16.50 11.41 26.18
N VAL A 165 -17.05 12.60 26.37
CA VAL A 165 -17.26 13.22 27.69
C VAL A 165 -18.55 12.69 28.33
N VAL A 166 -18.64 11.37 28.48
CA VAL A 166 -19.76 10.66 29.11
C VAL A 166 -19.23 9.43 29.84
N MET A 167 -19.97 8.96 30.85
CA MET A 167 -19.70 7.66 31.45
C MET A 167 -19.89 6.53 30.41
N PRO A 168 -19.07 5.46 30.44
CA PRO A 168 -18.00 5.15 31.40
C PRO A 168 -16.60 5.71 31.05
N TYR A 169 -16.47 6.42 29.93
CA TYR A 169 -15.18 6.89 29.38
C TYR A 169 -14.60 8.08 30.15
N ALA A 170 -15.45 9.01 30.60
CA ALA A 170 -15.06 10.14 31.42
C ALA A 170 -15.81 10.17 32.76
N SER A 171 -15.10 10.55 33.83
CA SER A 171 -15.74 10.80 35.13
C SER A 171 -16.60 12.06 35.06
N MET A 172 -17.85 11.98 35.51
CA MET A 172 -18.78 13.12 35.56
C MET A 172 -18.73 13.89 36.88
N VAL A 173 -17.82 13.53 37.79
CA VAL A 173 -17.60 14.27 39.04
C VAL A 173 -16.95 15.61 38.68
N SER A 174 -17.53 16.71 39.15
CA SER A 174 -17.10 18.08 38.77
C SER A 174 -15.60 18.33 38.94
N ALA A 175 -14.99 17.82 40.02
CA ALA A 175 -13.54 17.93 40.24
C ALA A 175 -12.72 17.17 39.17
N LYS A 176 -13.18 15.98 38.75
CA LYS A 176 -12.51 15.14 37.74
C LYS A 176 -12.81 15.58 36.31
N LEU A 177 -13.95 16.22 36.06
CA LEU A 177 -14.20 16.90 34.79
C LEU A 177 -13.28 18.12 34.63
N ALA A 178 -13.04 18.87 35.71
CA ALA A 178 -12.15 20.03 35.68
C ALA A 178 -10.68 19.62 35.52
N ASN A 179 -10.27 18.54 36.20
CA ASN A 179 -8.93 17.96 36.07
C ASN A 179 -9.02 16.42 36.08
N PRO A 180 -8.97 15.75 34.91
CA PRO A 180 -9.09 14.29 34.84
C PRO A 180 -7.87 13.55 35.40
N CYS A 181 -6.74 14.24 35.52
CA CYS A 181 -5.50 13.69 36.04
C CYS A 181 -5.50 13.63 37.58
N THR A 182 -4.37 13.23 38.15
CA THR A 182 -4.17 13.25 39.61
C THR A 182 -4.04 14.70 40.11
N ASP A 183 -4.31 14.95 41.40
CA ASP A 183 -4.32 16.31 41.98
C ASP A 183 -2.96 17.03 41.89
N GLN A 184 -1.89 16.30 41.57
CA GLN A 184 -0.53 16.84 41.38
C GLN A 184 -0.25 17.27 39.93
N GLN A 185 -1.09 16.86 38.98
CA GLN A 185 -0.90 17.06 37.54
C GLN A 185 -2.01 17.95 37.00
N ALA A 186 -1.64 19.08 36.41
CA ALA A 186 -2.60 19.95 35.74
C ALA A 186 -2.91 19.40 34.34
N CYS A 187 -4.15 18.95 34.14
CA CYS A 187 -4.66 18.51 32.85
C CYS A 187 -5.87 19.31 32.41
N ALA A 188 -6.07 19.42 31.10
CA ALA A 188 -7.27 20.01 30.54
C ALA A 188 -8.47 19.06 30.70
N PRO A 189 -9.70 19.59 30.77
CA PRO A 189 -10.92 18.78 30.73
C PRO A 189 -10.97 17.87 29.50
N PRO A 190 -11.54 16.66 29.62
CA PRO A 190 -11.67 15.73 28.49
C PRO A 190 -12.54 16.32 27.38
N TYR A 191 -12.27 15.92 26.15
CA TYR A 191 -13.04 16.28 24.95
C TYR A 191 -12.91 15.18 23.90
N GLY A 192 -13.92 15.06 23.03
CA GLY A 192 -13.89 14.08 21.95
C GLY A 192 -12.84 14.41 20.90
N PHE A 193 -12.99 15.55 20.20
CA PHE A 193 -12.06 15.96 19.15
C PHE A 193 -11.89 17.48 19.14
N ARG A 194 -10.67 17.94 18.83
CA ARG A 194 -10.35 19.36 18.58
C ARG A 194 -9.43 19.49 17.36
N ASN A 195 -9.79 20.40 16.46
CA ASN A 195 -8.91 20.88 15.41
C ASN A 195 -8.13 22.09 15.93
N HIS A 196 -6.83 21.93 16.14
CA HIS A 196 -5.95 23.00 16.65
C HIS A 196 -5.33 23.80 15.51
N LEU A 197 -4.89 23.12 14.46
CA LEU A 197 -4.26 23.73 13.30
C LEU A 197 -4.89 23.17 12.01
N PRO A 198 -5.68 23.98 11.28
CA PRO A 198 -6.11 23.60 9.94
C PRO A 198 -4.89 23.45 9.01
N LEU A 199 -5.06 22.65 7.95
CA LEU A 199 -4.02 22.43 6.93
C LEU A 199 -3.43 23.76 6.45
N SER A 200 -2.13 23.94 6.68
CA SER A 200 -1.41 25.18 6.41
C SER A 200 -0.04 24.88 5.79
N HIS A 201 0.43 25.81 4.96
CA HIS A 201 1.81 25.79 4.44
C HIS A 201 2.83 26.30 5.47
N ASN A 202 2.39 26.95 6.54
CA ASN A 202 3.27 27.43 7.61
C ASN A 202 3.54 26.30 8.61
N ILE A 203 4.56 25.50 8.31
CA ILE A 203 4.91 24.30 9.10
C ILE A 203 5.46 24.68 10.48
N SER A 204 6.10 25.84 10.62
CA SER A 204 6.62 26.31 11.91
C SER A 204 5.53 26.50 12.97
N ARG A 205 4.27 26.71 12.55
CA ARG A 205 3.14 26.74 13.48
C ARG A 205 2.85 25.38 14.11
N PHE A 206 3.12 24.28 13.40
CA PHE A 206 2.82 22.93 13.89
C PHE A 206 3.51 22.64 15.23
N ALA A 207 4.82 22.85 15.32
CA ALA A 207 5.57 22.62 16.55
C ALA A 207 5.05 23.46 17.73
N VAL A 208 4.65 24.71 17.46
CA VAL A 208 4.09 25.63 18.45
C VAL A 208 2.71 25.18 18.92
N GLU A 209 1.82 24.82 18.00
CA GLU A 209 0.46 24.37 18.33
C GLU A 209 0.49 23.02 19.08
N VAL A 210 1.32 22.07 18.63
CA VAL A 210 1.53 20.80 19.35
C VAL A 210 2.09 21.07 20.74
N GLY A 211 3.16 21.86 20.85
CA GLY A 211 3.81 22.15 22.13
C GLY A 211 2.89 22.83 23.14
N SER A 212 2.09 23.80 22.69
CA SER A 212 1.19 24.59 23.55
C SER A 212 -0.09 23.86 23.97
N THR A 213 -0.50 22.81 23.24
CA THR A 213 -1.74 22.10 23.56
C THR A 213 -1.59 21.28 24.87
N PRO A 214 -2.42 21.50 25.90
CA PRO A 214 -2.30 20.76 27.16
C PRO A 214 -2.71 19.29 27.01
N LEU A 215 -2.14 18.43 27.85
CA LEU A 215 -2.57 17.04 27.99
C LEU A 215 -3.92 16.97 28.74
N SER A 216 -4.64 15.87 28.53
CA SER A 216 -5.88 15.54 29.22
C SER A 216 -5.84 14.09 29.71
N GLY A 217 -6.99 13.52 30.04
CA GLY A 217 -7.12 12.13 30.43
C GLY A 217 -8.59 11.69 30.47
N ASN A 218 -8.78 10.40 30.46
CA ASN A 218 -10.04 9.66 30.56
C ASN A 218 -9.94 8.64 31.72
N LEU A 219 -10.99 7.84 31.90
CA LEU A 219 -11.11 6.88 33.01
C LEU A 219 -10.64 5.47 32.62
N ASP A 220 -10.73 5.12 31.34
CA ASP A 220 -10.37 3.81 30.79
C ASP A 220 -9.06 3.85 30.01
N ASN A 221 -8.62 2.68 29.52
CA ASN A 221 -7.34 2.52 28.82
C ASN A 221 -7.49 2.49 27.29
N ALA A 222 -8.73 2.50 26.78
CA ALA A 222 -9.03 2.40 25.36
C ALA A 222 -9.55 3.75 24.89
N GLU A 223 -8.81 4.39 23.99
CA GLU A 223 -9.19 5.69 23.43
C GLU A 223 -10.11 5.54 22.20
N GLY A 224 -10.88 6.60 21.91
CA GLY A 224 -12.02 6.60 20.98
C GLY A 224 -11.83 7.32 19.65
#